data_AF-A0A702FE19-F1
#
_entry.id   AF-A0A702FE19-F1
#
_cell.length_a   1.000
_cell.length_b   1.000
_cell.length_c   1.000
_cell.angle_alpha   90.00
_cell.angle_beta   90.00
_cell.angle_gamma   90.00
#
_symmetry.space_group_name_H-M   'P 1'
#
loop_
_entity.id
_entity.type
_entity.pdbx_description
1 polymer ?
#
loop_
_entity_poly.entity_id
_entity_poly.type
_entity_poly.pdbx_seq_one_letter_code
_entity_poly.pdbx_strand_id
1 'polypeptide(L)'
;MRKLSDEADATWHRERRESNDVFGFMEKKIYLGRDTRHKMALIALKMTGSTLGPDRMDSNKAADILSACVNHMYNSLFSDEECQTDSKLKENPKIVGANSPKAMEIYYIYQIVKGRFDKLYTGDTDKEKCASVAEKLIEMEIKKPKAKGLSKGKEWTREDVAWICSAENINYCIKLQNDKYVTNQQLPLENPKKKQLK
;
A
#
# COMPACT_ATOMS: atom_id res chain seq x y z
N MET A 1 24.39 12.06 -27.05
CA MET A 1 23.30 11.58 -26.16
C MET A 1 22.67 12.78 -25.47
N ARG A 2 21.33 12.92 -25.49
CA ARG A 2 20.65 13.99 -24.73
C ARG A 2 20.82 13.68 -23.24
N LYS A 3 21.29 14.65 -22.44
CA LYS A 3 21.26 14.56 -20.98
C LYS A 3 19.81 14.43 -20.54
N LEU A 4 19.54 13.43 -19.70
CA LEU A 4 18.24 13.28 -19.04
C LEU A 4 18.09 14.42 -18.01
N SER A 5 16.86 14.90 -17.82
CA SER A 5 16.59 15.94 -16.81
C SER A 5 16.86 15.38 -15.41
N ASP A 6 17.58 16.16 -14.60
CA ASP A 6 17.91 15.87 -13.20
C ASP A 6 16.87 16.47 -12.23
N GLU A 7 15.78 17.06 -12.74
CA GLU A 7 14.66 17.50 -11.91
C GLU A 7 14.08 16.32 -11.14
N ALA A 8 13.73 16.54 -9.86
CA ALA A 8 13.25 15.49 -8.96
C ALA A 8 12.08 14.67 -9.56
N ASP A 9 11.16 15.34 -10.26
CA ASP A 9 10.03 14.71 -10.95
C ASP A 9 10.48 13.79 -12.10
N ALA A 10 11.48 14.20 -12.88
CA ALA A 10 12.01 13.44 -14.01
C ALA A 10 12.88 12.24 -13.57
N THR A 11 13.66 12.40 -12.50
CA THR A 11 14.43 11.31 -11.89
C THR A 11 13.48 10.26 -11.30
N TRP A 12 12.46 10.71 -10.60
CA TRP A 12 11.48 9.84 -9.98
C TRP A 12 10.59 9.11 -11.00
N HIS A 13 10.20 9.77 -12.10
CA HIS A 13 9.51 9.09 -13.19
C HIS A 13 10.32 7.93 -13.80
N ARG A 14 11.65 8.01 -13.77
CA ARG A 14 12.53 6.91 -14.20
C ARG A 14 12.54 5.78 -13.16
N GLU A 15 12.80 6.08 -11.89
CA GLU A 15 12.79 5.10 -10.79
C GLU A 15 11.45 4.36 -10.69
N ARG A 16 10.35 5.08 -10.88
CA ARG A 16 9.00 4.50 -10.87
C ARG A 16 8.73 3.63 -12.09
N ARG A 17 9.17 4.02 -13.28
CA ARG A 17 9.03 3.19 -14.48
C ARG A 17 9.84 1.90 -14.35
N GLU A 18 11.08 2.01 -13.85
CA GLU A 18 11.93 0.85 -13.55
C GLU A 18 11.25 -0.08 -12.54
N SER A 19 10.68 0.48 -11.46
CA SER A 19 9.89 -0.28 -10.49
C SER A 19 8.64 -0.91 -11.11
N ASN A 20 7.91 -0.20 -11.95
CA ASN A 20 6.70 -0.68 -12.62
C ASN A 20 7.01 -1.82 -13.60
N ASP A 21 8.09 -1.72 -14.38
CA ASP A 21 8.54 -2.81 -15.27
C ASP A 21 8.94 -4.04 -14.46
N VAL A 22 9.69 -3.84 -13.36
CA VAL A 22 10.14 -4.88 -12.45
C VAL A 22 8.98 -5.61 -11.76
N PHE A 23 8.02 -4.86 -11.21
CA PHE A 23 6.89 -5.41 -10.45
C PHE A 23 5.67 -5.69 -11.33
N GLY A 24 5.73 -5.32 -12.60
CA GLY A 24 4.72 -5.65 -13.60
C GLY A 24 3.45 -4.81 -13.55
N PHE A 25 3.52 -3.59 -13.01
CA PHE A 25 2.39 -2.66 -13.04
C PHE A 25 2.19 -2.12 -14.46
N MET A 26 0.98 -2.28 -15.03
CA MET A 26 0.61 -1.57 -16.26
C MET A 26 0.38 -0.09 -15.94
N GLU A 27 1.34 0.76 -16.29
CA GLU A 27 1.17 2.21 -16.17
C GLU A 27 0.26 2.72 -17.29
N LYS A 28 -1.03 2.90 -17.00
CA LYS A 28 -1.94 3.70 -17.82
C LYS A 28 -2.17 5.03 -17.13
N LYS A 29 -1.78 6.13 -17.78
CA LYS A 29 -2.10 7.47 -17.30
C LYS A 29 -3.61 7.68 -17.39
N ILE A 30 -4.27 7.77 -16.25
CA ILE A 30 -5.70 8.12 -16.15
C ILE A 30 -5.76 9.61 -15.86
N TYR A 31 -6.49 10.36 -16.69
CA TYR A 31 -6.78 11.76 -16.39
C TYR A 31 -7.84 11.83 -15.29
N LEU A 32 -7.47 12.41 -14.15
CA LEU A 32 -8.40 12.72 -13.08
C LEU A 32 -8.86 14.18 -13.24
N GLY A 33 -10.15 14.36 -13.49
CA GLY A 33 -10.77 15.68 -13.58
C GLY A 33 -10.65 16.47 -12.28
N ARG A 34 -10.83 17.80 -12.35
CA ARG A 34 -10.68 18.71 -11.19
C ARG A 34 -11.49 18.25 -9.99
N ASP A 35 -12.77 17.95 -10.18
CA ASP A 35 -13.68 17.47 -9.12
C ASP A 35 -13.14 16.21 -8.43
N THR A 36 -12.71 15.21 -9.21
CA THR A 36 -12.12 13.97 -8.68
C THR A 36 -10.87 14.25 -7.84
N ARG A 37 -9.95 15.11 -8.32
CA ARG A 37 -8.74 15.46 -7.56
C ARG A 37 -9.07 16.18 -6.25
N HIS A 38 -10.10 17.03 -6.22
CA HIS A 38 -10.54 17.70 -4.99
C HIS A 38 -11.15 16.70 -4.00
N LYS A 39 -12.02 15.80 -4.47
CA LYS A 39 -12.59 14.73 -3.63
C LYS A 39 -11.51 13.82 -3.07
N MET A 40 -10.53 13.43 -3.89
CA MET A 40 -9.40 12.63 -3.44
C MET A 40 -8.56 13.36 -2.38
N ALA A 41 -8.32 14.67 -2.53
CA ALA A 41 -7.61 15.44 -1.52
C ALA A 41 -8.36 15.47 -0.17
N LEU A 42 -9.69 15.59 -0.20
CA LEU A 42 -10.53 15.53 1.00
C LEU A 42 -10.52 14.13 1.64
N ILE A 43 -10.59 13.07 0.82
CA ILE A 43 -10.49 11.68 1.29
C ILE A 43 -9.14 11.46 1.97
N ALA A 44 -8.03 11.88 1.35
CA ALA A 44 -6.70 11.76 1.92
C ALA A 44 -6.57 12.47 3.27
N LEU A 45 -7.08 13.71 3.36
CA LEU A 45 -7.09 14.48 4.59
C LEU A 45 -7.88 13.75 5.68
N LYS A 46 -9.05 13.19 5.34
CA LYS A 46 -9.90 12.49 6.30
C LYS A 46 -9.30 11.15 6.75
N MET A 47 -8.67 10.42 5.85
CA MET A 47 -8.09 9.09 6.14
C MET A 47 -6.72 9.16 6.82
N THR A 48 -5.91 10.16 6.51
CA THR A 48 -4.49 10.19 6.91
C THR A 48 -4.10 11.43 7.70
N GLY A 49 -4.94 12.46 7.72
CA GLY A 49 -4.57 13.80 8.21
C GLY A 49 -3.63 14.56 7.28
N SER A 50 -3.25 13.99 6.13
CA SER A 50 -2.32 14.62 5.19
C SER A 50 -3.07 15.48 4.17
N THR A 51 -2.66 16.74 4.05
CA THR A 51 -3.15 17.64 3.00
C THR A 51 -2.51 17.30 1.65
N LEU A 52 -3.33 17.13 0.62
CA LEU A 52 -2.88 16.99 -0.77
C LEU A 52 -3.30 18.19 -1.59
N GLY A 53 -2.38 18.73 -2.38
CA GLY A 53 -2.69 19.76 -3.36
C GLY A 53 -3.51 19.17 -4.50
N PRO A 54 -4.76 19.59 -4.75
CA PRO A 54 -5.59 19.01 -5.81
C PRO A 54 -5.09 19.34 -7.22
N ASP A 55 -4.30 20.41 -7.38
CA ASP A 55 -3.74 20.83 -8.66
C ASP A 55 -2.35 20.25 -8.95
N ARG A 56 -1.68 19.73 -7.91
CA ARG A 56 -0.37 19.07 -7.99
C ARG A 56 -0.40 17.80 -7.14
N MET A 57 -1.42 16.98 -7.38
CA MET A 57 -1.61 15.75 -6.62
C MET A 57 -0.53 14.75 -7.02
N ASP A 58 0.24 14.31 -6.04
CA ASP A 58 1.21 13.25 -6.22
C ASP A 58 0.51 11.97 -6.69
N SER A 59 1.08 11.35 -7.73
CA SER A 59 0.45 10.20 -8.38
C SER A 59 0.53 8.91 -7.57
N ASN A 60 1.50 8.75 -6.65
CA ASN A 60 1.48 7.64 -5.68
C ASN A 60 0.32 7.81 -4.71
N LYS A 61 0.21 8.99 -4.10
CA LYS A 61 -0.86 9.26 -3.14
C LYS A 61 -2.23 9.12 -3.80
N ALA A 62 -2.35 9.53 -5.07
CA ALA A 62 -3.56 9.29 -5.85
C ALA A 62 -3.85 7.79 -6.02
N ALA A 63 -2.84 6.99 -6.38
CA ALA A 63 -2.99 5.54 -6.53
C ALA A 63 -3.33 4.83 -5.21
N ASP A 64 -2.76 5.27 -4.08
CA ASP A 64 -3.06 4.74 -2.75
C ASP A 64 -4.53 4.99 -2.37
N ILE A 65 -5.02 6.21 -2.60
CA ILE A 65 -6.43 6.57 -2.35
C ILE A 65 -7.35 5.77 -3.26
N LEU A 66 -7.04 5.66 -4.55
CA LEU A 66 -7.83 4.87 -5.49
C LEU A 66 -7.87 3.40 -5.08
N SER A 67 -6.74 2.84 -4.69
CA SER A 67 -6.65 1.46 -4.19
C SER A 67 -7.51 1.26 -2.96
N ALA A 68 -7.47 2.19 -1.99
CA ALA A 68 -8.32 2.13 -0.81
C ALA A 68 -9.82 2.21 -1.17
N CYS A 69 -10.20 3.10 -2.08
CA CYS A 69 -11.59 3.21 -2.56
C CYS A 69 -12.06 1.94 -3.27
N VAL A 70 -11.25 1.38 -4.18
CA VAL A 70 -11.57 0.13 -4.89
C VAL A 70 -11.70 -1.03 -3.92
N ASN A 71 -10.79 -1.17 -2.96
CA ASN A 71 -10.85 -2.20 -1.94
C ASN A 71 -12.10 -2.07 -1.06
N HIS A 72 -12.46 -0.84 -0.66
CA HIS A 72 -13.69 -0.58 0.08
C HIS A 72 -14.94 -0.98 -0.73
N MET A 73 -15.02 -0.59 -2.01
CA MET A 73 -16.11 -1.00 -2.90
C MET A 73 -16.18 -2.51 -3.07
N TYR A 74 -15.03 -3.19 -3.27
CA TYR A 74 -14.97 -4.65 -3.38
C TYR A 74 -15.55 -5.31 -2.14
N ASN A 75 -15.07 -4.93 -0.95
CA ASN A 75 -15.58 -5.53 0.29
C ASN A 75 -17.06 -5.23 0.55
N SER A 76 -17.55 -4.05 0.12
CA SER A 76 -18.96 -3.68 0.27
C SER A 76 -19.88 -4.40 -0.71
N LEU A 77 -19.43 -4.66 -1.94
CA LEU A 77 -20.22 -5.32 -2.97
C LEU A 77 -20.20 -6.84 -2.82
N PHE A 78 -19.09 -7.39 -2.33
CA PHE A 78 -18.89 -8.83 -2.17
C PHE A 78 -18.88 -9.25 -0.69
N SER A 79 -19.65 -8.56 0.17
CA SER A 79 -19.74 -8.87 1.59
C SER A 79 -20.30 -10.28 1.86
N ASP A 80 -21.20 -10.74 1.01
CA ASP A 80 -21.96 -11.99 1.19
C ASP A 80 -21.27 -13.16 0.45
N GLU A 81 -21.27 -14.34 1.09
CA GLU A 81 -20.58 -15.54 0.56
C GLU A 81 -21.17 -16.03 -0.79
N GLU A 82 -22.45 -15.76 -1.06
CA GLU A 82 -23.14 -16.15 -2.30
C GLU A 82 -22.68 -15.36 -3.54
N CYS A 83 -22.07 -14.19 -3.34
CA CYS A 83 -21.59 -13.34 -4.45
C CYS A 83 -20.23 -13.79 -5.02
N GLN A 84 -19.60 -14.82 -4.43
CA GLN A 84 -18.34 -15.41 -4.90
C GLN A 84 -18.53 -16.66 -5.78
N THR A 85 -19.65 -16.72 -6.50
CA THR A 85 -20.02 -17.86 -7.38
C THR A 85 -19.19 -17.90 -8.67
N ASP A 86 -18.52 -16.81 -9.05
CA ASP A 86 -17.53 -16.83 -10.13
C ASP A 86 -16.18 -17.36 -9.63
N SER A 87 -15.93 -18.64 -9.88
CA SER A 87 -14.75 -19.39 -9.42
C SER A 87 -13.40 -18.78 -9.85
N LYS A 88 -13.39 -17.92 -10.87
CA LYS A 88 -12.18 -17.20 -11.34
C LYS A 88 -11.80 -15.99 -10.47
N LEU A 89 -12.73 -15.43 -9.69
CA LEU A 89 -12.47 -14.27 -8.82
C LEU A 89 -12.30 -14.64 -7.34
N LYS A 90 -12.54 -15.92 -6.99
CA LYS A 90 -12.33 -16.49 -5.65
C LYS A 90 -10.90 -16.33 -5.11
N GLU A 91 -9.93 -16.09 -5.99
CA GLU A 91 -8.53 -15.94 -5.64
C GLU A 91 -8.18 -14.59 -4.98
N ASN A 92 -9.10 -13.62 -4.95
CA ASN A 92 -8.86 -12.30 -4.36
C ASN A 92 -9.40 -12.24 -2.92
N PRO A 93 -8.56 -12.53 -1.90
CA PRO A 93 -9.01 -12.53 -0.53
C PRO A 93 -9.48 -11.13 -0.10
N LYS A 94 -10.49 -11.07 0.78
CA LYS A 94 -10.97 -9.81 1.34
C LYS A 94 -9.86 -9.18 2.19
N ILE A 95 -9.45 -7.96 1.84
CA ILE A 95 -8.48 -7.18 2.63
C ILE A 95 -9.19 -6.04 3.34
N VAL A 96 -9.02 -5.93 4.66
CA VAL A 96 -9.60 -4.84 5.46
C VAL A 96 -9.15 -3.48 4.91
N GLY A 97 -10.06 -2.50 4.88
CA GLY A 97 -9.75 -1.15 4.43
C GLY A 97 -8.64 -0.51 5.26
N ALA A 98 -7.57 -0.04 4.62
CA ALA A 98 -6.48 0.67 5.26
C ALA A 98 -6.86 2.14 5.49
N ASN A 99 -7.18 2.49 6.74
CA ASN A 99 -7.78 3.77 7.14
C ASN A 99 -6.86 4.59 8.05
N SER A 100 -5.56 4.32 8.02
CA SER A 100 -4.54 5.10 8.70
C SER A 100 -3.26 5.16 7.87
N PRO A 101 -2.39 6.17 8.07
CA PRO A 101 -1.16 6.29 7.29
C PRO A 101 -0.31 5.01 7.33
N LYS A 102 -0.17 4.41 8.53
CA LYS A 102 0.63 3.20 8.69
C LYS A 102 -0.05 1.95 8.11
N ALA A 103 -1.37 1.87 8.16
CA ALA A 103 -2.10 0.80 7.50
C ALA A 103 -1.95 0.88 5.98
N MET A 104 -1.96 2.09 5.39
CA MET A 104 -1.75 2.28 3.96
C MET A 104 -0.35 1.85 3.52
N GLU A 105 0.69 2.20 4.29
CA GLU A 105 2.05 1.73 3.99
C GLU A 105 2.13 0.20 3.97
N ILE A 106 1.47 -0.48 4.92
CA ILE A 106 1.45 -1.95 4.98
C ILE A 106 0.69 -2.52 3.79
N TYR A 107 -0.45 -1.93 3.43
CA TYR A 107 -1.26 -2.37 2.30
C TYR A 107 -0.52 -2.18 0.96
N TYR A 108 0.17 -1.06 0.79
CA TYR A 108 1.02 -0.79 -0.38
C TYR A 108 2.11 -1.85 -0.55
N ILE A 109 2.82 -2.18 0.54
CA ILE A 109 3.84 -3.24 0.51
C ILE A 109 3.19 -4.58 0.16
N TYR A 110 2.05 -4.93 0.75
CA TYR A 110 1.31 -6.14 0.38
C TYR A 110 1.00 -6.18 -1.11
N GLN A 111 0.50 -5.09 -1.70
CA GLN A 111 0.17 -5.03 -3.12
C GLN A 111 1.40 -5.25 -4.02
N ILE A 112 2.56 -4.69 -3.68
CA ILE A 112 3.82 -4.93 -4.41
C ILE A 112 4.21 -6.41 -4.34
N VAL A 113 4.27 -6.95 -3.12
CA VAL A 113 4.74 -8.32 -2.87
C VAL A 113 3.81 -9.33 -3.55
N LYS A 114 2.50 -9.20 -3.31
CA LYS A 114 1.48 -10.10 -3.86
C LYS A 114 1.36 -9.96 -5.37
N GLY A 115 1.38 -8.73 -5.90
CA GLY A 115 1.34 -8.49 -7.34
C GLY A 115 2.52 -9.14 -8.08
N ARG A 116 3.73 -9.07 -7.53
CA ARG A 116 4.89 -9.76 -8.11
C ARG A 116 4.75 -11.28 -8.01
N PHE A 117 4.35 -11.78 -6.85
CA PHE A 117 4.15 -13.21 -6.59
C PHE A 117 3.15 -13.82 -7.59
N ASP A 118 2.00 -13.17 -7.79
CA ASP A 118 0.95 -13.65 -8.69
C ASP A 118 1.36 -13.60 -10.16
N LYS A 119 2.26 -12.68 -10.53
CA LYS A 119 2.79 -12.57 -11.90
C LYS A 119 3.85 -13.62 -12.23
N LEU A 120 4.46 -14.27 -11.24
CA LEU A 120 5.41 -15.36 -11.47
C LEU A 120 4.65 -16.62 -11.96
N TYR A 121 4.33 -16.64 -13.25
CA TYR A 121 3.80 -17.78 -14.00
C TYR A 121 4.94 -18.58 -14.61
N THR A 122 5.79 -19.16 -13.75
CA THR A 122 7.07 -19.75 -14.16
C THR A 122 7.10 -21.28 -14.06
N GLY A 123 6.02 -21.93 -13.61
CA GLY A 123 6.05 -23.36 -13.25
C GLY A 123 6.77 -23.64 -11.93
N ASP A 124 7.32 -22.60 -11.30
CA ASP A 124 7.98 -22.64 -10.00
C ASP A 124 7.02 -22.98 -8.87
N THR A 125 7.56 -23.62 -7.83
CA THR A 125 6.88 -23.79 -6.55
C THR A 125 6.70 -22.45 -5.83
N ASP A 126 5.70 -22.34 -4.96
CA ASP A 126 5.48 -21.12 -4.16
C ASP A 126 6.72 -20.70 -3.36
N LYS A 127 7.54 -21.67 -2.94
CA LYS A 127 8.78 -21.45 -2.23
C LYS A 127 9.83 -20.73 -3.09
N GLU A 128 9.96 -21.14 -4.35
CA GLU A 128 10.86 -20.51 -5.33
C GLU A 128 10.35 -19.12 -5.71
N LYS A 129 9.03 -18.96 -5.89
CA LYS A 129 8.42 -17.65 -6.10
C LYS A 129 8.71 -16.70 -4.92
N CYS A 130 8.53 -17.16 -3.69
CA CYS A 130 8.82 -16.36 -2.51
C CYS A 130 10.29 -15.94 -2.43
N ALA A 131 11.22 -16.82 -2.79
CA ALA A 131 12.65 -16.50 -2.84
C ALA A 131 12.94 -15.44 -3.92
N SER A 132 12.43 -15.62 -5.13
CA SER A 132 12.60 -14.66 -6.24
C SER A 132 12.03 -13.28 -5.90
N VAL A 133 10.87 -13.23 -5.26
CA VAL A 133 10.28 -11.96 -4.79
C VAL A 133 11.16 -11.33 -3.71
N ALA A 134 11.65 -12.09 -2.73
CA ALA A 134 12.51 -11.57 -1.66
C ALA A 134 13.81 -10.97 -2.20
N GLU A 135 14.48 -11.68 -3.12
CA GLU A 135 15.67 -11.19 -3.81
C GLU A 135 15.40 -9.88 -4.55
N LYS A 136 14.28 -9.80 -5.28
CA LYS A 136 13.91 -8.57 -6.00
C LYS A 136 13.61 -7.40 -5.06
N LEU A 137 12.97 -7.65 -3.93
CA LEU A 137 12.71 -6.61 -2.93
C LEU A 137 14.00 -6.07 -2.31
N ILE A 138 15.02 -6.92 -2.14
CA ILE A 138 16.36 -6.50 -1.70
C ILE A 138 17.04 -5.68 -2.79
N GLU A 139 17.06 -6.16 -4.03
CA GLU A 139 17.66 -5.48 -5.19
C GLU A 139 17.10 -4.07 -5.38
N MET A 140 15.79 -3.91 -5.19
CA MET A 140 15.08 -2.63 -5.33
C MET A 140 15.08 -1.80 -4.03
N GLU A 141 15.82 -2.21 -3.00
CA GLU A 141 15.93 -1.56 -1.70
C GLU A 141 14.57 -1.26 -1.02
N ILE A 142 13.56 -2.10 -1.27
CA ILE A 142 12.23 -1.92 -0.71
C ILE A 142 12.28 -2.16 0.80
N LYS A 143 11.91 -1.14 1.57
CA LYS A 143 11.97 -1.23 3.04
C LYS A 143 10.92 -2.19 3.59
N LYS A 144 11.38 -3.16 4.37
CA LYS A 144 10.51 -4.08 5.09
C LYS A 144 9.71 -3.36 6.18
N PRO A 145 8.37 -3.55 6.25
CA PRO A 145 7.58 -2.96 7.31
C PRO A 145 7.93 -3.56 8.67
N LYS A 146 7.74 -2.79 9.74
CA LYS A 146 7.90 -3.28 11.11
C LYS A 146 6.61 -4.00 11.53
N ALA A 147 6.57 -5.32 11.41
CA ALA A 147 5.48 -6.16 11.86
C ALA A 147 6.01 -7.34 12.70
N LYS A 148 5.26 -7.76 13.73
CA LYS A 148 5.70 -8.81 14.67
C LYS A 148 5.93 -10.17 14.01
N GLY A 149 5.23 -10.46 12.92
CA GLY A 149 5.36 -11.73 12.18
C GLY A 149 6.49 -11.76 11.15
N LEU A 150 7.15 -10.62 10.91
CA LEU A 150 8.29 -10.54 10.01
C LEU A 150 9.59 -10.76 10.77
N SER A 151 10.58 -11.30 10.07
CA SER A 151 11.91 -11.53 10.59
C SER A 151 12.57 -10.22 11.04
N LYS A 152 13.39 -10.29 12.09
CA LYS A 152 14.02 -9.11 12.73
C LYS A 152 15.06 -8.40 11.86
N GLY A 153 15.58 -9.09 10.82
CA GLY A 153 16.56 -8.53 9.89
C GLY A 153 15.99 -7.40 9.05
N LYS A 154 16.87 -6.59 8.44
CA LYS A 154 16.45 -5.55 7.48
C LYS A 154 16.08 -6.14 6.11
N GLU A 155 16.77 -7.22 5.75
CA GLU A 155 16.60 -7.91 4.47
C GLU A 155 15.31 -8.72 4.44
N TRP A 156 14.76 -8.89 3.24
CA TRP A 156 13.61 -9.73 2.99
C TRP A 156 14.02 -11.20 2.95
N THR A 157 13.26 -12.07 3.62
CA THR A 157 13.39 -13.51 3.44
C THR A 157 12.20 -14.07 2.66
N ARG A 158 12.33 -15.28 2.14
CA ARG A 158 11.18 -15.98 1.53
C ARG A 158 10.05 -16.20 2.53
N GLU A 159 10.37 -16.40 3.81
CA GLU A 159 9.38 -16.53 4.88
C GLU A 159 8.66 -15.19 5.11
N ASP A 160 9.36 -14.06 5.03
CA ASP A 160 8.74 -12.73 5.10
C ASP A 160 7.76 -12.50 3.94
N VAL A 161 8.14 -12.91 2.73
CA VAL A 161 7.26 -12.83 1.54
C VAL A 161 6.03 -13.71 1.70
N ALA A 162 6.20 -14.98 2.06
CA ALA A 162 5.10 -15.90 2.30
C ALA A 162 4.16 -15.36 3.39
N TRP A 163 4.73 -14.78 4.44
CA TRP A 163 3.98 -14.18 5.53
C TRP A 163 3.13 -12.99 5.07
N ILE A 164 3.70 -12.06 4.28
CA ILE A 164 2.97 -10.91 3.73
C ILE A 164 1.90 -11.32 2.72
N CYS A 165 2.15 -12.34 1.90
CA CYS A 165 1.17 -12.80 0.92
C CYS A 165 -0.12 -13.38 1.57
N SER A 166 -0.09 -13.71 2.86
CA SER A 166 -1.27 -14.14 3.61
C SER A 166 -2.21 -12.97 3.93
N ALA A 167 -3.44 -13.05 3.44
CA ALA A 167 -4.48 -12.08 3.72
C ALA A 167 -4.80 -11.99 5.21
N GLU A 168 -4.77 -13.10 5.95
CA GLU A 168 -4.99 -13.12 7.40
C GLU A 168 -3.96 -12.25 8.13
N ASN A 169 -2.68 -12.45 7.80
CA ASN A 169 -1.56 -11.75 8.41
C ASN A 169 -1.59 -10.23 8.13
N ILE A 170 -1.91 -9.85 6.89
CA ILE A 170 -2.01 -8.45 6.49
C ILE A 170 -3.27 -7.79 7.07
N ASN A 171 -4.40 -8.49 7.10
CA ASN A 171 -5.61 -7.99 7.76
C ASN A 171 -5.38 -7.73 9.24
N TYR A 172 -4.69 -8.62 9.95
CA TYR A 172 -4.29 -8.41 11.33
C TYR A 172 -3.46 -7.12 11.49
N CYS A 173 -2.45 -6.93 10.64
CA CYS A 173 -1.60 -5.74 10.69
C CYS A 173 -2.35 -4.45 10.39
N ILE A 174 -3.18 -4.44 9.34
CA ILE A 174 -3.98 -3.29 8.94
C ILE A 174 -4.94 -2.92 10.08
N LYS A 175 -5.68 -3.90 10.62
CA LYS A 175 -6.62 -3.69 11.71
C LYS A 175 -5.92 -3.09 12.93
N LEU A 176 -4.78 -3.66 13.34
CA LEU A 176 -4.00 -3.15 14.47
C LEU A 176 -3.59 -1.67 14.28
N GLN A 177 -3.18 -1.27 13.08
CA GLN A 177 -2.77 0.12 12.81
C GLN A 177 -3.97 1.06 12.68
N ASN A 178 -5.10 0.59 12.15
CA ASN A 178 -6.33 1.36 12.12
C ASN A 178 -6.82 1.63 13.55
N ASP A 179 -6.91 0.61 14.39
CA ASP A 179 -7.40 0.71 15.77
C ASP A 179 -6.54 1.70 16.58
N LYS A 180 -5.20 1.58 16.48
CA LYS A 180 -4.27 2.53 17.11
C LYS A 180 -4.49 3.97 16.67
N TYR A 181 -4.75 4.18 15.37
CA TYR A 181 -4.94 5.52 14.83
C TYR A 181 -6.24 6.14 15.36
N VAL A 182 -7.33 5.38 15.41
CA VAL A 182 -8.60 5.80 16.01
C VAL A 182 -8.42 6.18 17.48
N THR A 183 -7.76 5.33 18.28
CA THR A 183 -7.47 5.62 19.70
C THR A 183 -6.65 6.91 19.85
N ASN A 184 -5.64 7.12 19.01
CA ASN A 184 -4.80 8.31 19.06
C ASN A 184 -5.53 9.60 18.63
N GLN A 185 -6.51 9.50 17.74
CA GLN A 185 -7.37 10.63 17.39
C GLN A 185 -8.38 10.99 18.49
N GLN A 186 -8.73 10.04 19.37
CA GLN A 186 -9.69 10.23 20.47
C GLN A 186 -9.03 10.72 21.77
N LEU A 187 -7.70 10.63 21.90
CA LEU A 187 -6.99 11.23 23.03
C LEU A 187 -7.05 12.76 22.93
N PRO A 188 -7.52 13.48 23.98
CA PRO A 188 -7.39 14.93 24.03
C PRO A 188 -5.91 15.30 23.89
N LEU A 189 -5.61 16.35 23.12
CA LEU A 189 -4.31 17.01 23.15
C LEU A 189 -4.12 17.60 24.56
N GLU A 190 -3.67 16.79 25.51
CA GLU A 190 -3.22 17.30 26.81
C GLU A 190 -2.02 18.22 26.55
N ASN A 191 -2.26 19.52 26.59
CA ASN A 191 -1.24 20.55 26.49
C ASN A 191 -0.25 20.41 27.66
N PRO A 192 1.03 20.03 27.43
CA PRO A 192 2.01 19.88 28.52
C PRO A 192 2.55 21.22 29.04
N LYS A 193 1.89 22.36 28.76
CA LYS A 193 2.34 23.70 29.15
C LYS A 193 1.35 24.41 30.07
N LYS A 194 1.13 23.83 31.25
CA LYS A 194 0.80 24.58 32.48
C LYS A 194 1.59 23.99 33.65
N LYS A 195 2.93 24.05 33.56
CA LYS A 195 3.73 24.11 34.80
C LYS A 195 3.57 25.52 35.34
N GLN A 196 2.87 25.56 36.45
CA GLN A 196 2.46 26.73 37.21
C GLN A 196 3.70 27.57 37.56
N LEU A 197 3.65 28.86 37.24
CA LEU A 197 4.37 29.87 38.02
C LEU A 197 3.62 29.98 39.35
N LYS A 198 4.29 29.60 40.43
CA LYS A 198 4.11 30.16 41.76
C LYS A 198 5.49 30.43 42.33
#